data_AF-A0A2R6D817-F1
#
_entry.id   AF-A0A2R6D817-F1
#
_cell.length_a   1.000
_cell.length_b   1.000
_cell.length_c   1.000
_cell.angle_alpha   90.00
_cell.angle_beta   90.00
_cell.angle_gamma   90.00
#
_symmetry.space_group_name_H-M   'P 1'
#
loop_
_entity.id
_entity.type
_entity.pdbx_description
1 polymer ?
#
loop_
_entity_poly.entity_id
_entity_poly.type
_entity_poly.pdbx_seq_one_letter_code
_entity_poly.pdbx_strand_id
1 'polypeptide(L)'
;MTELTETLELKIVEPNTHKHRKLCETKRAYQDALEAAFNANCTTQSAANDVVVNYDLSGYAKNALKKYIPQLCGGSYGAKELHDDHPVRFTNEGPKLDHKPQNAIEWYIKIPHHDDYHLWLPAQPNPEQREWLEALHAGDAKMGECRLFDRDGEWYFHIV
;
A
#
# COMPACT_ATOMS: atom_id res chain seq x y z
N MET A 1 -8.34 27.19 -9.54
CA MET A 1 -7.65 26.47 -8.46
C MET A 1 -6.86 25.36 -9.10
N THR A 2 -5.54 25.39 -9.00
CA THR A 2 -4.67 24.27 -9.39
C THR A 2 -4.85 23.15 -8.38
N GLU A 3 -5.21 21.95 -8.84
CA GLU A 3 -5.17 20.76 -8.01
C GLU A 3 -3.69 20.47 -7.68
N LEU A 4 -3.37 20.37 -6.39
CA LEU A 4 -2.06 19.99 -5.91
C LEU A 4 -2.09 18.50 -5.56
N THR A 5 -1.13 17.74 -6.08
CA THR A 5 -0.93 16.33 -5.73
C THR A 5 0.34 16.23 -4.89
N GLU A 6 0.18 15.82 -3.64
CA GLU A 6 1.27 15.63 -2.68
C GLU A 6 1.28 14.19 -2.19
N THR A 7 2.48 13.60 -2.06
CA THR A 7 2.63 12.26 -1.47
C THR A 7 2.85 12.40 0.03
N LEU A 8 1.90 11.91 0.82
CA LEU A 8 2.00 11.88 2.28
C LEU A 8 2.78 10.66 2.74
N GLU A 9 3.80 10.84 3.56
CA GLU A 9 4.57 9.76 4.18
C GLU A 9 4.20 9.61 5.67
N LEU A 10 3.84 8.38 6.04
CA LEU A 10 3.55 7.96 7.40
C LEU A 10 4.54 6.87 7.81
N LYS A 11 5.33 7.11 8.85
CA LYS A 11 6.16 6.06 9.46
C LYS A 11 5.31 5.21 10.40
N ILE A 12 5.26 3.90 10.19
CA ILE A 12 4.58 2.98 11.12
C ILE A 12 5.44 2.83 12.37
N VAL A 13 4.86 3.13 13.53
CA VAL A 13 5.58 3.08 14.81
C VAL A 13 5.60 1.65 15.34
N GLU A 14 6.80 1.10 15.46
CA GLU A 14 7.15 -0.15 16.16
C GLU A 14 6.01 -1.19 16.21
N PRO A 15 5.71 -1.86 15.09
CA PRO A 15 4.73 -2.92 15.09
C PRO A 15 5.17 -4.03 16.06
N ASN A 16 4.26 -4.52 16.89
CA ASN A 16 4.55 -5.70 17.70
C ASN A 16 4.91 -6.89 16.79
N THR A 17 5.58 -7.91 17.35
CA THR A 17 6.09 -9.06 16.58
C THR A 17 5.04 -9.71 15.69
N HIS A 18 3.79 -9.82 16.18
CA HIS A 18 2.70 -10.37 15.38
C HIS A 18 2.38 -9.51 14.17
N LYS A 19 2.19 -8.19 14.37
CA LYS A 19 1.87 -7.25 13.28
C LYS A 19 3.04 -7.12 12.29
N HIS A 20 4.27 -7.06 12.77
CA HIS A 20 5.46 -7.04 11.92
C HIS A 20 5.50 -8.26 11.01
N ARG A 21 5.31 -9.47 11.56
CA ARG A 21 5.23 -10.70 10.77
C ARG A 21 4.12 -10.63 9.72
N LYS A 22 2.95 -10.08 10.06
CA LYS A 22 1.85 -9.91 9.09
C LYS A 22 2.17 -8.92 7.96
N LEU A 23 2.91 -7.85 8.24
CA LEU A 23 3.39 -6.94 7.19
C LEU A 23 4.38 -7.67 6.26
N CYS A 24 5.33 -8.45 6.80
CA CYS A 24 6.24 -9.26 6.00
C CYS A 24 5.51 -10.31 5.14
N GLU A 25 4.52 -11.01 5.70
CA GLU A 25 3.68 -11.96 4.97
C GLU A 25 2.96 -11.27 3.80
N THR A 26 2.41 -10.06 4.02
CA THR A 26 1.78 -9.25 2.96
C THR A 26 2.77 -8.89 1.86
N LYS A 27 3.94 -8.36 2.23
CA LYS A 27 4.99 -7.95 1.28
C LYS A 27 5.43 -9.14 0.42
N ARG A 28 5.73 -10.27 1.06
CA ARG A 28 6.15 -11.48 0.35
C ARG A 28 5.07 -12.00 -0.60
N ALA A 29 3.83 -12.16 -0.13
CA ALA A 29 2.74 -12.62 -0.99
C ALA A 29 2.49 -11.68 -2.18
N TYR A 30 2.65 -10.37 -1.98
CA TYR A 30 2.53 -9.38 -3.04
C TYR A 30 3.64 -9.53 -4.09
N GLN A 31 4.88 -9.68 -3.64
CA GLN A 31 6.05 -9.87 -4.52
C GLN A 31 5.93 -11.16 -5.32
N ASP A 32 5.60 -12.28 -4.68
CA ASP A 32 5.40 -13.56 -5.34
C ASP A 32 4.29 -13.47 -6.41
N ALA A 33 3.20 -12.73 -6.13
CA ALA A 33 2.10 -12.52 -7.07
C ALA A 33 2.50 -11.62 -8.25
N LEU A 34 3.25 -10.55 -7.97
CA LEU A 34 3.75 -9.61 -8.96
C LEU A 34 4.71 -10.31 -9.93
N GLU A 35 5.68 -11.06 -9.41
CA GLU A 35 6.63 -11.81 -10.22
C GLU A 35 5.94 -12.88 -11.05
N ALA A 36 5.02 -13.67 -10.46
CA ALA A 36 4.32 -14.73 -11.19
C ALA A 36 3.51 -14.16 -12.37
N ALA A 37 2.79 -13.07 -12.16
CA ALA A 37 1.99 -12.47 -13.21
C ALA A 37 2.84 -11.74 -14.27
N PHE A 38 3.95 -11.12 -13.87
CA PHE A 38 4.91 -10.55 -14.80
C PHE A 38 5.58 -11.64 -15.66
N ASN A 39 6.03 -12.73 -15.06
CA ASN A 39 6.65 -13.87 -15.75
C ASN A 39 5.66 -14.59 -16.68
N ALA A 40 4.37 -14.58 -16.35
CA ALA A 40 3.29 -15.05 -17.23
C ALA A 40 2.97 -14.07 -18.38
N ASN A 41 3.65 -12.92 -18.44
CA ASN A 41 3.49 -11.86 -19.44
C ASN A 41 2.03 -11.39 -19.54
N CYS A 42 1.40 -11.15 -18.38
CA CYS A 42 0.00 -10.73 -18.28
C CYS A 42 -0.20 -9.29 -18.80
N THR A 43 -0.44 -9.13 -20.10
CA THR A 43 -0.67 -7.83 -20.76
C THR A 43 -2.09 -7.28 -20.59
N THR A 44 -2.98 -7.98 -19.88
CA THR A 44 -4.35 -7.53 -19.60
C THR A 44 -4.72 -7.73 -18.13
N GLN A 45 -5.68 -6.94 -17.63
CA GLN A 45 -6.15 -7.06 -16.25
C GLN A 45 -6.78 -8.43 -15.96
N SER A 46 -7.50 -9.00 -16.94
CA SER A 46 -8.09 -10.33 -16.82
C SER A 46 -7.04 -11.41 -16.69
N ALA A 47 -5.99 -11.39 -17.52
CA ALA A 47 -4.88 -12.33 -17.41
C ALA A 47 -4.16 -12.20 -16.06
N ALA A 48 -3.93 -10.96 -15.59
CA ALA A 48 -3.35 -10.72 -14.27
C ALA A 48 -4.26 -11.22 -13.13
N ASN A 49 -5.59 -11.11 -13.28
CA ASN A 49 -6.55 -11.61 -12.30
C ASN A 49 -6.45 -13.12 -12.11
N ASP A 50 -6.33 -13.87 -13.19
CA ASP A 50 -6.28 -15.34 -13.15
C ASP A 50 -5.07 -15.87 -12.35
N VAL A 51 -3.99 -15.10 -12.29
CA VAL A 51 -2.82 -15.40 -11.45
C VAL A 51 -3.03 -14.91 -10.02
N VAL A 52 -3.32 -13.61 -9.86
CA VAL A 52 -3.32 -12.90 -8.56
C VAL A 52 -4.43 -13.38 -7.61
N VAL A 53 -5.53 -13.93 -8.13
CA VAL A 53 -6.66 -14.38 -7.31
C VAL A 53 -6.27 -15.44 -6.28
N ASN A 54 -5.28 -16.28 -6.60
CA ASN A 54 -4.85 -17.41 -5.77
C ASN A 54 -3.94 -17.04 -4.59
N TYR A 55 -3.50 -15.78 -4.51
CA TYR A 55 -2.59 -15.32 -3.45
C TYR A 55 -3.35 -14.84 -2.21
N ASP A 56 -2.75 -15.00 -1.04
CA ASP A 56 -3.33 -14.54 0.24
C ASP A 56 -3.13 -13.03 0.43
N LEU A 57 -3.90 -12.26 -0.33
CA LEU A 57 -3.84 -10.80 -0.38
C LEU A 57 -5.26 -10.23 -0.32
N SER A 58 -5.39 -9.05 0.30
CA SER A 58 -6.64 -8.31 0.32
C SER A 58 -7.12 -8.00 -1.11
N GLY A 59 -8.44 -7.92 -1.30
CA GLY A 59 -9.02 -7.52 -2.58
C GLY A 59 -8.47 -6.19 -3.10
N TYR A 60 -8.15 -5.25 -2.20
CA TYR A 60 -7.57 -3.96 -2.54
C TYR A 60 -6.15 -4.07 -3.12
N ALA A 61 -5.30 -4.93 -2.52
CA ALA A 61 -3.97 -5.20 -3.05
C ALA A 61 -4.03 -5.94 -4.38
N LYS A 62 -4.90 -6.97 -4.47
CA LYS A 62 -5.13 -7.72 -5.71
C LYS A 62 -5.58 -6.80 -6.85
N ASN A 63 -6.51 -5.88 -6.58
CA ASN A 63 -7.04 -4.98 -7.59
C ASN A 63 -6.02 -3.92 -8.04
N ALA A 64 -5.19 -3.41 -7.12
CA ALA A 64 -4.08 -2.53 -7.48
C ALA A 64 -3.08 -3.27 -8.39
N LEU A 65 -2.72 -4.51 -8.01
CA LEU A 65 -1.78 -5.33 -8.75
C LEU A 65 -2.27 -5.65 -10.17
N LYS A 66 -3.54 -6.05 -10.34
CA LYS A 66 -4.15 -6.32 -11.65
C LYS A 66 -4.14 -5.12 -12.60
N LYS A 67 -4.27 -3.90 -12.06
CA LYS A 67 -4.18 -2.65 -12.84
C LYS A 67 -2.74 -2.34 -13.25
N TYR A 68 -1.78 -2.71 -12.41
CA TYR A 68 -0.38 -2.35 -12.57
C TYR A 68 0.39 -3.29 -13.51
N ILE A 69 0.21 -4.62 -13.40
CA ILE A 69 0.96 -5.62 -14.21
C ILE A 69 0.88 -5.36 -15.73
N PRO A 70 -0.29 -5.06 -16.34
CA PRO A 70 -0.36 -4.78 -17.77
C PRO A 70 0.50 -3.58 -18.20
N GLN A 71 0.67 -2.59 -17.32
CA GLN A 71 1.47 -1.40 -17.59
C GLN A 71 2.97 -1.74 -17.58
N LEU A 72 3.37 -2.69 -16.73
CA LEU A 72 4.73 -3.27 -16.72
C LEU A 72 5.03 -4.04 -17.99
N CYS A 73 4.17 -5.00 -18.35
CA CYS A 73 4.38 -5.85 -19.53
C CYS A 73 4.23 -5.07 -20.86
N GLY A 74 3.49 -3.96 -20.86
CA GLY A 74 3.07 -3.21 -22.05
C GLY A 74 4.10 -2.26 -22.69
N GLY A 75 5.33 -2.16 -22.18
CA GLY A 75 6.44 -1.58 -22.97
C GLY A 75 7.03 -0.24 -22.52
N SER A 76 7.11 0.06 -21.23
CA SER A 76 7.91 1.20 -20.74
C SER A 76 8.88 0.86 -19.60
N TYR A 77 8.61 -0.19 -18.83
CA TYR A 77 9.41 -0.55 -17.67
C TYR A 77 9.73 -2.04 -17.73
N GLY A 78 10.93 -2.38 -18.24
CA GLY A 78 11.44 -3.76 -18.18
C GLY A 78 11.61 -4.23 -16.72
N ALA A 79 12.20 -5.42 -16.53
CA ALA A 79 12.38 -6.12 -15.24
C ALA A 79 13.03 -5.33 -14.07
N LYS A 80 13.43 -4.06 -14.26
CA LYS A 80 13.87 -3.14 -13.20
C LYS A 80 12.79 -2.80 -12.18
N GLU A 81 11.50 -3.02 -12.46
CA GLU A 81 10.44 -2.71 -11.49
C GLU A 81 10.09 -3.85 -10.52
N LEU A 82 10.71 -5.02 -10.68
CA LEU A 82 10.55 -6.19 -9.79
C LEU A 82 11.57 -6.24 -8.65
N HIS A 83 12.19 -5.12 -8.27
CA HIS A 83 13.13 -5.13 -7.15
C HIS A 83 12.45 -5.55 -5.84
N ASP A 84 13.22 -6.18 -4.94
CA ASP A 84 12.77 -6.61 -3.61
C ASP A 84 12.24 -5.47 -2.72
N ASP A 85 12.46 -4.21 -3.13
CA ASP A 85 11.96 -3.01 -2.46
C ASP A 85 10.63 -2.50 -3.07
N HIS A 86 10.02 -3.25 -3.98
CA HIS A 86 8.76 -2.89 -4.59
C HIS A 86 7.66 -2.77 -3.51
N PRO A 87 6.92 -1.64 -3.45
CA PRO A 87 5.91 -1.44 -2.42
C PRO A 87 4.69 -2.34 -2.63
N VAL A 88 4.05 -2.73 -1.54
CA VAL A 88 2.69 -3.29 -1.63
C VAL A 88 1.74 -2.16 -1.98
N ARG A 89 1.13 -2.21 -3.17
CA ARG A 89 0.16 -1.21 -3.63
C ARG A 89 -1.25 -1.61 -3.22
N PHE A 90 -2.04 -0.63 -2.81
CA PHE A 90 -3.46 -0.79 -2.50
C PHE A 90 -4.27 0.25 -3.26
N THR A 91 -5.50 -0.12 -3.65
CA THR A 91 -6.47 0.90 -4.08
C THR A 91 -6.81 1.82 -2.92
N ASN A 92 -7.24 3.03 -3.23
CA ASN A 92 -7.56 4.11 -2.28
C ASN A 92 -8.73 3.81 -1.33
N GLU A 93 -9.48 2.73 -1.57
CA GLU A 93 -10.66 2.35 -0.78
C GLU A 93 -10.33 1.42 0.41
N GLY A 94 -9.17 0.76 0.37
CA GLY A 94 -8.81 -0.26 1.35
C GLY A 94 -8.28 0.32 2.65
N PRO A 95 -7.18 1.09 2.59
CA PRO A 95 -6.59 1.73 3.75
C PRO A 95 -7.50 2.80 4.36
N LYS A 96 -7.41 3.01 5.67
CA LYS A 96 -8.15 4.05 6.38
C LYS A 96 -7.27 4.74 7.42
N LEU A 97 -7.48 6.04 7.59
CA LEU A 97 -6.85 6.83 8.65
C LEU A 97 -7.80 6.97 9.83
N ASP A 98 -7.22 7.03 11.02
CA ASP A 98 -7.93 7.38 12.25
C ASP A 98 -7.05 8.30 13.10
N HIS A 99 -7.68 9.28 13.74
CA HIS A 99 -7.02 10.27 14.59
C HIS A 99 -7.58 10.20 16.02
N LYS A 100 -6.67 10.13 16.98
CA LYS A 100 -6.90 10.02 18.41
C LYS A 100 -6.00 11.03 19.13
N PRO A 101 -6.32 12.33 19.13
CA PRO A 101 -5.45 13.38 19.69
C PRO A 101 -5.13 13.19 21.19
N GLN A 102 -5.94 12.41 21.90
CA GLN A 102 -5.73 12.05 23.31
C GLN A 102 -4.62 11.00 23.54
N ASN A 103 -4.15 10.32 22.48
CA ASN A 103 -3.13 9.29 22.59
C ASN A 103 -1.73 9.88 22.40
N ALA A 104 -0.72 9.24 23.00
CA ALA A 104 0.69 9.63 22.81
C ALA A 104 1.15 9.54 21.34
N ILE A 105 0.58 8.58 20.59
CA ILE A 105 0.66 8.56 19.13
C ILE A 105 -0.75 8.80 18.61
N GLU A 106 -0.95 9.95 17.98
CA GLU A 106 -2.29 10.43 17.64
C GLU A 106 -2.86 9.72 16.41
N TRP A 107 -2.02 9.28 15.48
CA TRP A 107 -2.45 8.77 14.19
C TRP A 107 -2.35 7.26 14.11
N TYR A 108 -3.37 6.66 13.49
CA TYR A 108 -3.43 5.23 13.23
C TYR A 108 -3.83 4.98 11.79
N ILE A 109 -3.30 3.92 11.21
CA ILE A 109 -3.65 3.47 9.88
C ILE A 109 -4.16 2.04 9.90
N LYS A 110 -5.26 1.82 9.18
CA LYS A 110 -5.79 0.51 8.83
C LYS A 110 -5.12 0.05 7.55
N ILE A 111 -4.39 -1.06 7.60
CA ILE A 111 -3.78 -1.70 6.44
C ILE A 111 -4.49 -3.04 6.18
N PRO A 112 -5.13 -3.22 5.01
CA PRO A 112 -5.67 -4.51 4.60
C PRO A 112 -4.54 -5.56 4.45
N HIS A 113 -4.76 -6.77 4.94
CA HIS A 113 -3.78 -7.87 4.83
C HIS A 113 -4.29 -8.94 3.86
N HIS A 114 -5.21 -9.81 4.29
CA HIS A 114 -5.93 -10.78 3.46
C HIS A 114 -7.41 -10.79 3.83
N ASP A 115 -8.27 -11.12 2.85
CA ASP A 115 -9.73 -11.15 3.00
C ASP A 115 -10.25 -9.91 3.77
N ASP A 116 -11.00 -10.13 4.85
CA ASP A 116 -11.53 -9.09 5.74
C ASP A 116 -10.58 -8.74 6.90
N TYR A 117 -9.45 -9.44 7.03
CA TYR A 117 -8.48 -9.20 8.09
C TYR A 117 -7.62 -7.97 7.79
N HIS A 118 -7.43 -7.15 8.82
CA HIS A 118 -6.75 -5.86 8.71
C HIS A 118 -5.92 -5.56 9.96
N LEU A 119 -4.87 -4.80 9.76
CA LEU A 119 -3.96 -4.35 10.81
C LEU A 119 -4.25 -2.89 11.13
N TRP A 120 -4.50 -2.58 12.39
CA TRP A 120 -4.45 -1.20 12.89
C TRP A 120 -3.07 -0.93 13.48
N LEU A 121 -2.37 0.06 12.93
CA LEU A 121 -1.00 0.37 13.27
C LEU A 121 -0.88 1.84 13.67
N PRO A 122 -0.23 2.17 14.81
CA PRO A 122 0.13 3.55 15.09
C PRO A 122 1.09 4.06 14.02
N ALA A 123 0.90 5.30 13.60
CA ALA A 123 1.69 5.94 12.56
C ALA A 123 2.09 7.35 12.97
N GLN A 124 3.26 7.78 12.54
CA GLN A 124 3.75 9.14 12.70
C GLN A 124 3.82 9.80 11.32
N PRO A 125 3.01 10.84 11.04
CA PRO A 125 3.20 11.63 9.84
C PRO A 125 4.53 12.36 9.85
N ASN A 126 5.05 12.63 8.65
CA ASN A 126 6.00 13.71 8.47
C ASN A 126 5.40 15.01 9.05
N PRO A 127 6.07 15.67 10.03
CA PRO A 127 5.55 16.88 10.65
C PRO A 127 5.22 18.00 9.65
N GLU A 128 5.99 18.11 8.57
CA GLU A 128 5.78 19.11 7.51
C GLU A 128 4.50 18.84 6.69
N GLN A 129 4.00 17.60 6.73
CA GLN A 129 2.83 17.16 5.97
C GLN A 129 1.57 17.03 6.84
N ARG A 130 1.62 17.47 8.10
CA ARG A 130 0.53 17.29 9.06
C ARG A 130 -0.78 17.92 8.59
N GLU A 131 -0.73 19.13 8.04
CA GLU A 131 -1.92 19.83 7.53
C GLU A 131 -2.63 19.05 6.40
N TRP A 132 -1.86 18.39 5.53
CA TRP A 132 -2.39 17.60 4.43
C TRP A 132 -3.04 16.30 4.93
N LEU A 133 -2.47 15.69 5.97
CA LEU A 133 -3.05 14.52 6.61
C LEU A 133 -4.37 14.88 7.32
N GLU A 134 -4.42 16.03 7.99
CA GLU A 134 -5.63 16.55 8.64
C GLU A 134 -6.73 16.86 7.61
N ALA A 135 -6.38 17.52 6.49
CA ALA A 135 -7.31 17.76 5.38
C ALA A 135 -7.84 16.45 4.77
N LEU A 136 -6.96 15.45 4.60
CA LEU A 136 -7.36 14.13 4.13
C LEU A 136 -8.31 13.43 5.10
N HIS A 137 -8.05 13.53 6.41
CA HIS A 137 -8.91 12.95 7.43
C HIS A 137 -10.28 13.65 7.51
N ALA A 138 -10.31 14.98 7.38
CA ALA A 138 -11.52 15.79 7.40
C ALA A 138 -12.40 15.60 6.14
N GLY A 139 -11.83 15.03 5.07
CA GLY A 139 -12.50 14.85 3.77
C GLY A 139 -12.36 16.05 2.83
N ASP A 140 -11.50 17.01 3.16
CA ASP A 140 -11.18 18.17 2.34
C ASP A 140 -10.19 17.84 1.20
N ALA A 141 -9.48 16.71 1.34
CA ALA A 141 -8.64 16.12 0.30
C ALA A 141 -9.09 14.69 -0.05
N LYS A 142 -8.70 14.19 -1.23
CA LYS A 142 -9.03 12.83 -1.68
C LYS A 142 -7.82 11.92 -1.55
N MET A 143 -8.05 10.72 -1.01
CA MET A 143 -7.05 9.66 -0.97
C MET A 143 -6.87 9.08 -2.37
N GLY A 144 -5.65 9.08 -2.89
CA GLY A 144 -5.28 8.31 -4.07
C GLY A 144 -4.62 6.99 -3.70
N GLU A 145 -3.73 6.50 -4.57
CA GLU A 145 -3.12 5.19 -4.40
C GLU A 145 -2.29 5.12 -3.11
N CYS A 146 -2.40 3.99 -2.42
CA CYS A 146 -1.67 3.75 -1.20
C CYS A 146 -0.55 2.75 -1.41
N ARG A 147 0.60 2.96 -0.76
CA ARG A 147 1.79 2.12 -0.92
C ARG A 147 2.44 1.83 0.43
N LEU A 148 2.69 0.57 0.72
CA LEU A 148 3.42 0.12 1.91
C LEU A 148 4.85 -0.26 1.52
N PHE A 149 5.81 0.40 2.15
CA PHE A 149 7.24 0.17 1.98
C PHE A 149 7.82 -0.45 3.25
N ASP A 150 8.80 -1.32 3.04
CA ASP A 150 9.71 -1.80 4.06
C ASP A 150 11.11 -1.31 3.68
N ARG A 151 11.72 -0.54 4.57
CA ARG A 151 13.06 0.03 4.44
C ARG A 151 13.87 -0.48 5.63
N ASP A 152 14.62 -1.55 5.43
CA ASP A 152 15.48 -2.16 6.45
C ASP A 152 14.75 -2.53 7.75
N GLY A 153 13.51 -3.04 7.66
CA GLY A 153 12.69 -3.44 8.81
C GLY A 153 11.83 -2.32 9.39
N GLU A 154 12.01 -1.08 8.93
CA GLU A 154 11.10 0.03 9.20
C GLU A 154 10.02 0.11 8.12
N TRP A 155 8.78 0.33 8.54
CA TRP A 155 7.65 0.35 7.64
C TRP A 155 7.15 1.78 7.40
N TYR A 156 6.95 2.13 6.14
CA TYR A 156 6.45 3.42 5.71
C TYR A 156 5.20 3.23 4.86
N PHE A 157 4.23 4.09 5.05
CA PHE A 157 3.00 4.09 4.29
C PHE A 157 2.85 5.41 3.55
N HIS A 158 2.73 5.33 2.24
CA HIS A 158 2.56 6.48 1.37
C HIS A 158 1.12 6.57 0.87
N ILE A 159 0.60 7.78 0.81
CA ILE A 159 -0.67 8.13 0.19
C ILE A 159 -0.36 9.11 -0.92
N VAL A 160 -0.64 8.74 -2.17
CA VAL A 160 -0.35 9.52 -3.40
C VAL A 160 -1.60 10.25 -3.88
#